data_AF-A0AA44TE71-F1
#
_entry.id   AF-A0AA44TE71-F1
#
_cell.length_a   1.000
_cell.length_b   1.000
_cell.length_c   1.000
_cell.angle_alpha   90.00
_cell.angle_beta   90.00
_cell.angle_gamma   90.00
#
_symmetry.space_group_name_H-M   'P 1'
#
loop_
_entity.id
_entity.type
_entity.pdbx_description
1 polymer ?
#
loop_
_entity_poly.entity_id
_entity_poly.type
_entity_poly.pdbx_seq_one_letter_code
_entity_poly.pdbx_strand_id
1 'polypeptide(L)'
;MSTTVVVPRSISWKGDSLAVLNQTRLPHVVEYKTLTSIEDVWKSIVMLEVRGAPAIGITAAFGLVLAAKKYSVINIADFEKQFKRDCN
;
A
#
# COMPACT_ATOMS: atom_id res chain seq x y z
N MET A 1 -16.47 10.30 -32.04
CA MET A 1 -15.54 10.92 -31.06
C MET A 1 -15.26 9.88 -29.99
N SER A 2 -14.03 9.34 -29.93
CA SER A 2 -13.65 8.36 -28.90
C SER A 2 -13.19 9.13 -27.67
N THR A 3 -14.04 9.26 -26.67
CA THR A 3 -13.65 9.80 -25.36
C THR A 3 -12.71 8.80 -24.70
N THR A 4 -11.43 9.15 -24.60
CA THR A 4 -10.47 8.38 -23.81
C THR A 4 -10.89 8.45 -22.35
N VAL A 5 -11.52 7.39 -21.84
CA VAL A 5 -11.85 7.26 -20.43
C VAL A 5 -10.55 7.06 -19.66
N VAL A 6 -10.14 8.07 -18.88
CA VAL A 6 -9.00 7.94 -17.98
C VAL A 6 -9.48 7.19 -16.74
N VAL A 7 -9.13 5.90 -16.64
CA VAL A 7 -9.49 5.05 -15.50
C VAL A 7 -8.53 5.32 -14.33
N PRO A 8 -9.02 5.71 -13.15
CA PRO A 8 -8.19 5.86 -11.96
C PRO A 8 -7.52 4.53 -11.58
N ARG A 9 -6.23 4.56 -11.20
CA ARG A 9 -5.53 3.36 -10.74
C ARG A 9 -5.79 3.18 -9.26
N SER A 10 -6.14 1.96 -8.83
CA SER A 10 -6.36 1.69 -7.41
C SER A 10 -5.09 1.87 -6.57
N ILE A 11 -3.95 1.44 -7.11
CA ILE A 11 -2.66 1.40 -6.42
C ILE A 11 -1.55 1.76 -7.43
N SER A 12 -0.55 2.53 -7.00
CA SER A 12 0.66 2.84 -7.77
C SER A 12 1.88 2.88 -6.84
N TRP A 13 2.84 1.99 -7.09
CA TRP A 13 4.15 2.05 -6.43
C TRP A 13 4.98 3.22 -6.96
N LYS A 14 5.72 3.91 -6.07
CA LYS A 14 6.57 5.07 -6.39
C LYS A 14 8.04 4.87 -6.01
N GLY A 15 8.45 3.67 -5.61
CA GLY A 15 9.81 3.36 -5.19
C GLY A 15 10.01 3.44 -3.68
N ASP A 16 9.71 4.59 -3.07
CA ASP A 16 9.82 4.81 -1.61
C ASP A 16 8.47 4.95 -0.92
N SER A 17 7.38 4.92 -1.67
CA SER A 17 6.01 5.06 -1.17
C SER A 17 5.00 4.35 -2.06
N LEU A 18 3.84 4.07 -1.49
CA LEU A 18 2.69 3.49 -2.19
C LEU A 18 1.59 4.56 -2.29
N ALA A 19 1.20 4.93 -3.51
CA ALA A 19 0.03 5.78 -3.72
C ALA A 19 -1.23 4.92 -3.90
N VAL A 20 -2.26 5.15 -3.11
CA VAL A 20 -3.54 4.43 -3.17
C VAL A 20 -4.69 5.39 -3.42
N LEU A 21 -5.65 4.99 -4.25
CA LEU A 21 -6.87 5.74 -4.47
C LEU A 21 -7.76 5.65 -3.23
N ASN A 22 -8.15 6.78 -2.66
CA ASN A 22 -9.03 6.83 -1.50
C ASN A 22 -10.48 6.50 -1.90
N GLN A 23 -10.84 5.23 -1.81
CA GLN A 23 -12.15 4.75 -2.26
C GLN A 23 -13.33 5.22 -1.37
N THR A 24 -13.06 5.85 -0.22
CA THR A 24 -14.10 6.47 0.64
C THR A 24 -14.60 7.81 0.10
N ARG A 25 -13.83 8.45 -0.79
CA ARG A 25 -14.15 9.76 -1.38
C ARG A 25 -14.84 9.67 -2.73
N LEU A 26 -14.81 8.49 -3.35
CA LEU A 26 -15.53 8.24 -4.59
C LEU A 26 -17.05 8.21 -4.35
N PRO A 27 -17.86 8.64 -5.33
CA PRO A 27 -17.47 9.15 -6.65
C PRO A 27 -17.14 10.65 -6.67
N HIS A 28 -17.27 11.35 -5.54
CA HIS A 28 -17.22 12.81 -5.47
C HIS A 28 -15.83 13.38 -5.75
N VAL A 29 -14.78 12.74 -5.21
CA VAL A 29 -13.39 13.21 -5.35
C VAL A 29 -12.47 12.03 -5.65
N VAL A 30 -11.64 12.19 -6.68
CA VAL A 30 -10.51 11.30 -6.97
C VAL A 30 -9.31 11.82 -6.21
N GLU A 31 -9.07 11.27 -5.03
CA GLU A 31 -7.96 11.63 -4.14
C GLU A 31 -7.03 10.43 -3.97
N TYR A 32 -5.71 10.66 -3.99
CA TYR A 32 -4.72 9.64 -3.71
C TYR A 32 -4.05 9.90 -2.35
N LYS A 33 -3.89 8.85 -1.55
CA LYS A 33 -3.07 8.86 -0.34
C LYS A 33 -1.71 8.25 -0.60
N THR A 34 -0.69 8.88 -0.04
CA THR A 34 0.69 8.36 -0.07
C THR A 34 0.96 7.65 1.25
N LEU A 35 1.32 6.37 1.17
CA LEU A 35 1.62 5.51 2.30
C LEU A 35 3.13 5.27 2.33
N THR A 36 3.75 5.46 3.48
CA THR A 36 5.21 5.42 3.66
C THR A 36 5.67 4.45 4.75
N SER A 37 4.71 3.84 5.44
CA SER A 37 4.97 2.86 6.50
C SER A 37 3.94 1.73 6.48
N ILE A 38 4.24 0.66 7.22
CA ILE A 38 3.31 -0.48 7.36
C ILE A 38 2.06 -0.06 8.15
N GLU A 39 2.18 0.89 9.07
CA GLU A 39 1.07 1.46 9.84
C GLU A 39 0.14 2.28 8.95
N ASP A 40 0.68 3.06 8.01
CA ASP A 40 -0.11 3.77 7.00
C ASP A 40 -0.93 2.78 6.16
N VAL A 41 -0.30 1.68 5.72
CA VAL A 41 -0.94 0.61 4.95
C VAL A 41 -2.06 -0.06 5.74
N TRP A 42 -1.78 -0.47 6.98
CA TRP A 42 -2.78 -1.07 7.87
C TRP A 42 -3.98 -0.12 8.05
N LYS A 43 -3.71 1.17 8.32
CA LYS A 43 -4.75 2.18 8.51
C LYS A 43 -5.61 2.36 7.26
N SER A 44 -5.01 2.44 6.07
CA SER A 44 -5.77 2.58 4.82
C SER A 44 -6.63 1.35 4.51
N ILE A 45 -6.21 0.14 4.87
CA ILE A 45 -7.02 -1.08 4.71
C ILE A 45 -8.20 -1.07 5.70
N VAL A 46 -7.93 -0.84 6.98
CA VAL A 46 -8.96 -0.86 8.04
C VAL A 46 -10.00 0.25 7.86
N MET A 47 -9.58 1.43 7.40
CA MET A 47 -10.48 2.55 7.11
C MET A 47 -11.20 2.42 5.77
N LEU A 48 -11.05 1.28 5.06
CA LEU A 48 -11.66 1.00 3.76
C LEU A 48 -11.30 2.02 2.66
N GLU A 49 -10.17 2.70 2.81
CA GLU A 49 -9.57 3.54 1.78
C GLU A 49 -9.08 2.67 0.62
N VAL A 50 -8.56 1.49 0.96
CA VAL A 50 -8.31 0.39 0.03
C VAL A 50 -9.23 -0.77 0.36
N ARG A 51 -9.93 -1.29 -0.64
CA ARG A 51 -10.83 -2.44 -0.51
C ARG A 51 -10.86 -3.30 -1.77
N GLY A 52 -11.42 -4.49 -1.64
CA GLY A 52 -11.40 -5.56 -2.64
C GLY A 52 -10.23 -6.51 -2.38
N ALA A 53 -10.51 -7.82 -2.30
CA ALA A 53 -9.52 -8.81 -1.84
C ALA A 53 -8.16 -8.73 -2.58
N PRO A 54 -8.12 -8.59 -3.92
CA PRO A 54 -6.85 -8.43 -4.64
C PRO A 54 -6.09 -7.15 -4.25
N ALA A 55 -6.79 -6.02 -4.14
CA ALA A 55 -6.18 -4.73 -3.80
C ALA A 55 -5.64 -4.71 -2.36
N ILE A 56 -6.37 -5.34 -1.42
CA ILE A 56 -5.93 -5.50 -0.03
C ILE A 56 -4.63 -6.30 0.01
N GLY A 57 -4.57 -7.45 -0.67
CA GLY A 57 -3.37 -8.29 -0.71
C GLY A 57 -2.15 -7.56 -1.32
N ILE A 58 -2.34 -6.88 -2.45
CA ILE A 58 -1.28 -6.08 -3.09
C ILE A 58 -0.77 -4.98 -2.14
N THR A 59 -1.69 -4.25 -1.50
CA THR A 59 -1.32 -3.15 -0.60
C THR A 59 -0.57 -3.67 0.63
N ALA A 60 -1.03 -4.77 1.23
CA ALA A 60 -0.35 -5.41 2.36
C ALA A 60 1.07 -5.86 1.99
N ALA A 61 1.25 -6.49 0.82
CA ALA A 61 2.56 -6.90 0.33
C ALA A 61 3.52 -5.70 0.17
N PHE A 62 3.05 -4.59 -0.38
CA PHE A 62 3.85 -3.36 -0.46
C PHE A 62 4.12 -2.73 0.92
N GLY A 63 3.23 -2.89 1.90
CA GLY A 63 3.48 -2.54 3.30
C GLY A 63 4.68 -3.27 3.88
N LEU A 64 4.80 -4.58 3.62
CA LEU A 64 5.98 -5.36 4.01
C LEU A 64 7.26 -4.91 3.28
N VAL A 65 7.18 -4.54 2.00
CA VAL A 65 8.32 -3.97 1.27
C VAL A 65 8.77 -2.65 1.91
N LEU A 66 7.84 -1.76 2.26
CA LEU A 66 8.14 -0.50 2.95
C LEU A 66 8.79 -0.73 4.31
N ALA A 67 8.32 -1.72 5.08
CA ALA A 67 8.92 -2.11 6.35
C ALA A 67 10.34 -2.65 6.16
N ALA A 68 10.51 -3.60 5.24
CA ALA A 68 11.79 -4.25 4.95
C ALA A 68 12.87 -3.26 4.52
N LYS A 69 12.51 -2.21 3.76
CA LYS A 69 13.44 -1.14 3.37
C LYS A 69 13.98 -0.32 4.56
N LYS A 70 13.32 -0.38 5.73
CA LYS A 70 13.74 0.31 6.97
C LYS A 70 14.52 -0.59 7.92
N TYR A 71 14.70 -1.86 7.61
CA TYR A 71 15.47 -2.76 8.47
C TYR A 71 16.95 -2.39 8.44
N SER A 72 17.57 -2.38 9.62
CA SER A 72 19.02 -2.14 9.79
C SER A 72 19.69 -3.42 10.29
N VAL A 73 19.57 -4.49 9.50
CA VAL A 73 20.08 -5.84 9.81
C VAL A 73 21.10 -6.26 8.76
N ILE A 74 22.12 -7.02 9.18
CA ILE A 74 23.26 -7.39 8.32
C ILE A 74 23.15 -8.85 7.86
N ASN A 75 22.50 -9.72 8.67
CA ASN A 75 22.37 -11.14 8.37
C ASN A 75 20.91 -11.52 8.05
N ILE A 76 20.77 -12.63 7.34
CA ILE A 76 19.47 -13.14 6.88
C ILE A 76 18.58 -13.60 8.04
N ALA A 77 19.16 -14.12 9.13
CA ALA A 77 18.39 -14.64 10.25
C ALA A 77 17.64 -13.51 10.98
N ASP A 78 18.29 -12.37 11.21
CA ASP A 78 17.68 -11.18 11.80
C ASP A 78 16.67 -10.53 10.85
N PHE A 79 16.96 -10.52 9.55
CA PHE A 79 16.00 -10.09 8.52
C PHE A 79 14.72 -10.94 8.57
N GLU A 80 14.84 -12.27 8.53
CA GLU A 80 13.69 -13.16 8.59
C GLU A 80 12.89 -12.99 9.89
N LYS A 81 13.58 -12.82 11.02
CA LYS A 81 12.93 -12.59 12.31
C LYS A 81 12.10 -11.31 12.28
N GLN A 82 12.65 -10.22 11.76
CA GLN A 82 11.94 -8.94 11.69
C GLN A 82 10.82 -8.96 10.64
N PHE A 83 11.06 -9.57 9.49
CA PHE A 83 10.05 -9.74 8.43
C PHE A 83 8.85 -10.57 8.93
N LYS A 84 9.10 -11.70 9.60
CA LYS A 84 8.02 -12.54 10.19
C LYS A 84 7.24 -11.80 11.28
N ARG A 85 7.89 -10.92 12.04
CA ARG A 85 7.21 -10.08 13.03
C ARG A 85 6.22 -9.14 12.35
N ASP A 86 6.62 -8.49 11.25
CA ASP A 86 5.80 -7.48 10.58
C ASP A 86 4.71 -8.10 9.67
N CYS A 87 4.75 -9.42 9.40
CA CYS A 87 3.68 -10.16 8.72
C CYS A 87 2.46 -10.47 9.61
N ASN A 88 2.62 -10.43 10.94
CA ASN A 88 1.58 -10.79 11.91
C ASN A 88 0.91 -9.55 12.50
#